data_AF-A0A937WA91-F1
#
_entry.id   AF-A0A937WA91-F1
#
_cell.length_a   1.000
_cell.length_b   1.000
_cell.length_c   1.000
_cell.angle_alpha   90.00
_cell.angle_beta   90.00
_cell.angle_gamma   90.00
#
_symmetry.space_group_name_H-M   'P 1'
#
loop_
_entity.id
_entity.type
_entity.pdbx_description
1 polymer ?
#
loop_
_entity_poly.entity_id
_entity_poly.type
_entity_poly.pdbx_seq_one_letter_code
_entity_poly.pdbx_strand_id
1 'polypeptide(L)' 'MPLHLYHNIYASGSVPAGWAPTKGGIIKYPVRNPAVRRYFRQLLPGRWQKVIKNGNTGEVHYFEHASGQVAGVKFFPG' A
#
# COMPACT_ATOMS: atom_id res chain seq x y z
N MET A 1 3.03 12.20 10.29
CA MET A 1 4.10 12.02 9.27
C MET A 1 3.47 12.10 7.89
N PRO A 2 4.04 12.88 6.94
CA PRO A 2 3.56 12.89 5.57
C PRO A 2 3.78 11.52 4.92
N LEU A 3 2.77 11.02 4.21
CA LEU A 3 2.90 9.80 3.41
C LEU A 3 3.54 10.17 2.08
N HIS A 4 4.67 9.55 1.77
CA HIS A 4 5.32 9.69 0.47
C HIS A 4 4.63 8.81 -0.57
N LEU A 5 4.56 9.33 -1.80
CA LEU A 5 4.05 8.62 -2.96
C LEU A 5 5.20 7.86 -3.63
N TYR A 6 4.99 6.58 -3.86
CA TYR A 6 5.96 5.70 -4.52
C TYR A 6 5.35 5.09 -5.78
N HIS A 7 6.20 4.74 -6.74
CA HIS A 7 5.75 4.07 -7.95
C HIS A 7 5.17 2.67 -7.66
N ASN A 8 5.72 1.95 -6.68
CA ASN A 8 5.24 0.65 -6.21
C ASN A 8 5.74 0.38 -4.79
N ILE A 9 5.37 -0.77 -4.22
CA ILE A 9 5.75 -1.14 -2.84
C ILE A 9 7.26 -1.31 -2.63
N TYR A 10 8.02 -1.74 -3.66
CA TYR A 10 9.46 -1.95 -3.56
C TYR A 10 10.24 -0.63 -3.53
N ALA A 11 9.76 0.36 -4.29
CA ALA A 11 10.33 1.72 -4.31
C ALA A 11 10.22 2.44 -2.95
N SER A 12 9.41 1.93 -2.01
CA SER A 12 9.30 2.48 -0.66
C SER A 12 10.49 2.16 0.25
N GLY A 13 11.34 1.20 -0.12
CA GLY A 13 12.40 0.67 0.74
C GLY A 13 11.92 -0.10 1.97
N SER A 14 10.59 -0.21 2.19
CA SER A 14 10.02 -0.86 3.37
C SER A 14 9.81 -2.37 3.20
N VAL A 15 9.89 -2.86 1.96
CA VAL A 15 9.72 -4.29 1.63
C VAL A 15 11.11 -4.93 1.53
N PRO A 16 11.39 -6.02 2.27
CA PRO A 16 12.72 -6.64 2.27
C PRO A 16 13.05 -7.27 0.91
N ALA A 17 14.35 -7.29 0.60
CA ALA A 17 14.85 -7.99 -0.58
C ALA A 17 14.48 -9.49 -0.51
N GLY A 18 14.07 -10.06 -1.64
CA GLY A 18 13.63 -11.46 -1.71
C GLY A 18 12.20 -11.71 -1.24
N TRP A 19 11.48 -10.68 -0.75
CA TRP A 19 10.05 -10.81 -0.52
C TRP A 19 9.30 -10.96 -1.85
N ALA A 20 8.50 -12.01 -1.95
CA ALA A 20 7.72 -12.34 -3.12
C ALA A 20 6.26 -12.54 -2.74
N PRO A 21 5.31 -11.96 -3.51
CA PRO A 21 3.90 -12.08 -3.21
C PRO A 21 3.39 -13.51 -3.47
N THR A 22 2.53 -14.00 -2.59
CA THR A 22 1.87 -15.30 -2.73
C THR A 22 0.66 -15.17 -3.66
N LYS A 23 0.43 -16.16 -4.53
CA LYS A 23 -0.76 -16.18 -5.39
C LYS A 23 -2.04 -16.17 -4.55
N GLY A 24 -2.99 -15.30 -4.91
CA GLY A 24 -4.29 -15.17 -4.22
C GLY A 24 -4.25 -14.45 -2.87
N GLY A 25 -3.07 -14.05 -2.36
CA GLY A 25 -2.91 -13.40 -1.06
C GLY A 25 -3.15 -11.90 -1.07
N ILE A 26 -4.16 -11.39 -1.77
CA ILE A 26 -4.43 -9.95 -1.86
C ILE A 26 -5.83 -9.64 -1.33
N ILE A 27 -5.90 -8.75 -0.35
CA ILE A 27 -7.16 -8.21 0.17
C ILE A 27 -7.18 -6.70 -0.06
N LYS A 28 -8.30 -6.19 -0.60
CA LYS A 28 -8.49 -4.76 -0.89
C LYS A 28 -9.69 -4.21 -0.14
N TYR A 29 -9.50 -3.07 0.53
CA TYR A 29 -10.56 -2.36 1.25
C TYR A 29 -10.70 -0.92 0.75
N PRO A 30 -11.93 -0.40 0.62
CA PRO A 30 -12.12 1.02 0.37
C PRO A 30 -11.62 1.86 1.54
N VAL A 31 -11.07 3.04 1.27
CA VAL A 31 -10.71 4.00 2.32
C VAL A 31 -11.99 4.67 2.85
N ARG A 32 -12.51 4.13 3.96
CA ARG A 32 -13.76 4.59 4.59
C ARG A 32 -13.58 5.77 5.53
N ASN A 33 -12.40 5.93 6.15
CA ASN A 33 -12.13 7.05 7.04
C ASN A 33 -12.09 8.37 6.24
N PRO A 34 -12.98 9.35 6.50
CA PRO A 34 -13.08 10.57 5.71
C PRO A 34 -11.82 11.46 5.76
N ALA A 35 -11.16 11.53 6.91
CA ALA A 35 -9.94 12.32 7.08
C ALA A 35 -8.80 11.71 6.25
N VAL A 36 -8.65 10.39 6.32
CA VAL A 36 -7.67 9.64 5.51
C VAL A 36 -7.97 9.77 4.02
N ARG A 37 -9.24 9.68 3.62
CA ARG A 37 -9.66 9.86 2.23
C ARG A 37 -9.36 11.27 1.71
N ARG A 38 -9.61 12.31 2.51
CA ARG A 38 -9.29 13.70 2.16
C ARG A 38 -7.77 13.87 2.00
N TYR A 39 -6.99 13.34 2.94
CA TYR A 39 -5.55 13.38 2.87
C TYR A 39 -5.00 12.73 1.59
N PHE A 40 -5.45 11.51 1.26
CA PHE A 40 -5.00 10.83 0.04
C PHE A 40 -5.39 11.57 -1.25
N ARG A 41 -6.56 12.20 -1.29
CA ARG A 41 -6.96 13.02 -2.44
C ARG A 41 -6.11 14.28 -2.61
N GLN A 42 -5.55 14.82 -1.53
CA GLN A 42 -4.58 15.91 -1.59
C GLN A 42 -3.21 15.43 -2.09
N LEU A 43 -2.83 14.19 -1.74
CA LEU A 43 -1.58 13.57 -2.21
C LEU A 43 -1.64 13.24 -3.71
N LEU A 44 -2.71 12.59 -4.15
CA LEU A 44 -3.02 12.36 -5.56
C LEU A 44 -4.53 12.27 -5.73
N PRO A 45 -5.16 13.16 -6.52
CA PRO A 45 -6.59 13.11 -6.74
C PRO A 45 -7.01 11.80 -7.41
N GLY A 46 -8.01 11.14 -6.84
CA GLY A 46 -8.61 9.94 -7.43
C GLY A 46 -9.07 8.91 -6.40
N ARG A 47 -9.12 7.65 -6.85
CA ARG A 47 -9.60 6.51 -6.06
C ARG A 47 -8.43 5.85 -5.35
N TRP A 48 -8.61 5.65 -4.05
CA TRP A 48 -7.63 5.03 -3.17
C TRP A 48 -8.26 3.84 -2.44
N GLN A 49 -7.47 2.81 -2.23
CA GLN A 49 -7.84 1.61 -1.47
C GLN A 49 -6.69 1.19 -0.54
N LYS A 50 -7.03 0.61 0.61
CA LYS A 50 -6.06 -0.10 1.44
C LYS A 50 -5.85 -1.48 0.83
N VAL A 51 -4.61 -1.90 0.70
CA VAL A 51 -4.22 -3.23 0.22
C VAL A 51 -3.41 -3.93 1.30
N ILE A 52 -3.75 -5.19 1.54
CA ILE A 52 -2.95 -6.15 2.31
C ILE A 52 -2.51 -7.21 1.32
N LYS A 53 -1.20 -7.42 1.21
CA LYS A 53 -0.60 -8.35 0.26
C LYS A 53 0.31 -9.33 1.00
N ASN A 54 -0.04 -10.60 0.96
CA ASN A 54 0.73 -11.67 1.58
C ASN A 54 1.89 -12.08 0.68
N GLY A 55 2.99 -12.47 1.31
CA GLY A 55 4.16 -13.01 0.63
C GLY A 55 4.81 -14.14 1.42
N ASN A 56 5.93 -14.61 0.89
CA ASN A 56 6.70 -15.74 1.42
C ASN A 56 7.23 -15.55 2.86
N THR A 57 7.55 -14.33 3.28
CA THR A 57 8.15 -14.05 4.60
C THR A 57 7.34 -13.09 5.47
N GLY A 58 6.09 -12.79 5.07
CA GLY A 58 5.22 -11.86 5.78
C GLY A 58 4.28 -11.09 4.85
N GLU A 59 3.62 -10.07 5.39
CA GLU A 59 2.63 -9.26 4.70
C GLU A 59 3.11 -7.83 4.44
N VAL A 60 2.63 -7.22 3.37
CA VAL A 60 2.84 -5.79 3.07
C VAL A 60 1.48 -5.10 3.06
N HIS A 61 1.32 -4.09 3.92
CA HIS A 61 0.13 -3.26 3.98
C HIS A 61 0.45 -1.90 3.38
N TYR A 62 -0.42 -1.39 2.53
CA TYR A 62 -0.21 -0.10 1.85
C TYR A 62 -1.54 0.50 1.37
N PHE A 63 -1.50 1.74 0.89
CA PHE A 63 -2.59 2.33 0.14
C PHE A 63 -2.22 2.41 -1.34
N GLU A 64 -3.13 2.01 -2.21
CA GLU A 64 -2.96 1.96 -3.66
C GLU A 64 -3.91 2.95 -4.32
N HIS A 65 -3.36 3.80 -5.18
CA HIS A 65 -4.13 4.67 -6.05
C HIS A 65 -4.50 3.93 -7.34
N ALA A 66 -5.57 4.37 -8.01
CA ALA A 66 -6.01 3.80 -9.30
C ALA A 66 -4.95 3.86 -10.42
N SER A 67 -3.92 4.72 -10.29
CA SER A 67 -2.77 4.76 -11.21
C SER A 67 -1.72 3.68 -10.95
N GLY A 68 -1.84 2.91 -9.86
CA GLY A 68 -0.84 1.93 -9.42
C GLY A 68 0.20 2.49 -8.44
N GLN A 69 0.26 3.81 -8.25
CA GLN A 69 1.12 4.42 -7.23
C GLN A 69 0.65 4.07 -5.82
N VAL A 70 1.58 4.04 -4.87
CA VAL A 70 1.34 3.60 -3.50
C VAL A 70 1.80 4.61 -2.47
N ALA A 71 1.22 4.55 -1.27
CA ALA A 71 1.61 5.35 -0.12
C ALA A 71 1.47 4.54 1.18
N GLY A 72 2.23 4.92 2.21
CA GLY A 72 2.14 4.30 3.54
C GLY A 72 2.46 2.81 3.56
N VAL A 73 3.47 2.40 2.78
CA VAL A 73 3.91 1.00 2.69
C VAL A 73 4.54 0.57 4.01
N LYS A 74 4.12 -0.58 4.53
CA LYS A 74 4.67 -1.19 5.74
C LYS A 74 4.73 -2.70 5.60
N PHE A 75 5.87 -3.28 5.97
CA PHE A 75 6.07 -4.72 6.05
C PHE A 75 5.79 -5.24 7.47
N PHE A 76 5.18 -6.41 7.54
CA PHE A 76 4.89 -7.17 8.75
C PHE A 76 5.47 -8.58 8.59
N PRO A 77 6.52 -8.95 9.36
CA PRO A 77 7.07 -10.30 9.34
C PRO A 77 6.01 -11.35 9.68
N GLY A 78 6.08 -12.50 9.02
CA GLY A 78 5.26 -13.68 9.27
C GLY A 78 5.91 -14.67 10.22
#